data_AF-A0A8T1E971-F1
#
_entry.id   AF-A0A8T1E971-F1
#
_cell.length_a   1.000
_cell.length_b   1.000
_cell.length_c   1.000
_cell.angle_alpha   90.00
_cell.angle_beta   90.00
_cell.angle_gamma   90.00
#
_symmetry.space_group_name_H-M   'P 1'
#
loop_
_entity.id
_entity.type
_entity.pdbx_description
1 polymer ?
#
loop_
_entity_poly.entity_id
_entity_poly.type
_entity_poly.pdbx_seq_one_letter_code
_entity_poly.pdbx_strand_id
1 'polypeptide(L)'
;MWTVKSPHRFLTLVMFALLALAATTMTASPIKQTGLQGEQHQPTQRRLATSLADAPSLRLQFTLKRSTMNVYGQSQFYVFANPVVSSDNTSVLYDGYAAFMDGTTDYTLMLVNGIAYFVTSTAGDASSSSAQCLSSSLLPPLNDIVSALNDVTAISSAAAGNSTITCASGDLFQATLGDATFVICSSGSDGFTIYGSDLDISVEYLDSPVAITAPTVSGDAALSCETVVTATSVSETALALLTGQTIASSTRRKLKSEATTTLASSSCTCQSTPRPCIFF
;
A
#
# COMPACT_ATOMS: atom_id res chain seq x y z
N MET A 1 4.06 -59.18 22.99
CA MET A 1 2.86 -60.04 23.21
C MET A 1 1.65 -59.13 23.11
N TRP A 2 0.83 -59.03 22.07
CA TRP A 2 0.52 -59.82 20.86
C TRP A 2 0.00 -58.81 19.80
N THR A 3 0.66 -58.60 18.66
CA THR A 3 0.40 -59.16 17.30
C THR A 3 -1.08 -59.15 16.84
N VAL A 4 -1.46 -58.21 15.96
CA VAL A 4 -1.61 -58.35 14.49
C VAL A 4 -2.84 -59.16 14.04
N LYS A 5 -3.74 -58.51 13.26
CA LYS A 5 -4.35 -59.14 12.08
C LYS A 5 -4.81 -58.10 11.05
N SER A 6 -4.22 -58.20 9.86
CA SER A 6 -4.63 -57.64 8.56
C SER A 6 -4.93 -58.86 7.65
N PRO A 7 -5.13 -58.77 6.32
CA PRO A 7 -6.11 -58.05 5.47
C PRO A 7 -6.91 -59.01 4.56
N HIS A 8 -8.00 -58.54 3.92
CA HIS A 8 -8.51 -59.08 2.64
C HIS A 8 -9.15 -57.89 1.87
N ARG A 9 -8.55 -57.38 0.77
CA ARG A 9 -8.43 -57.88 -0.62
C ARG A 9 -9.59 -57.42 -1.54
N PHE A 10 -9.19 -56.68 -2.60
CA PHE A 10 -9.70 -56.69 -3.98
C PHE A 10 -11.17 -56.25 -4.23
N LEU A 11 -11.46 -55.14 -4.93
CA LEU A 11 -11.38 -54.87 -6.38
C LEU A 11 -12.82 -54.68 -6.94
N THR A 12 -12.97 -54.01 -8.07
CA THR A 12 -14.20 -53.69 -8.88
C THR A 12 -14.91 -52.40 -8.40
N LEU A 13 -14.88 -51.24 -9.07
CA LEU A 13 -14.95 -50.85 -10.49
C LEU A 13 -16.28 -51.24 -11.11
N VAL A 14 -17.13 -50.24 -11.46
CA VAL A 14 -17.89 -50.09 -12.73
C VAL A 14 -19.12 -49.15 -12.59
N MET A 15 -19.05 -48.06 -13.37
CA MET A 15 -20.08 -47.38 -14.19
C MET A 15 -21.45 -46.98 -13.62
N PHE A 16 -21.80 -45.71 -13.81
CA PHE A 16 -22.91 -45.37 -14.70
C PHE A 16 -22.53 -44.23 -15.65
N ALA A 17 -22.77 -44.48 -16.93
CA ALA A 17 -22.64 -43.57 -18.05
C ALA A 17 -23.95 -42.80 -18.29
N LEU A 18 -23.85 -41.65 -18.97
CA LEU A 18 -24.72 -41.17 -20.07
C LEU A 18 -24.25 -39.76 -20.46
N LEU A 19 -23.42 -39.60 -21.49
CA LEU A 19 -23.75 -39.45 -22.92
C LEU A 19 -24.78 -38.33 -23.25
N ALA A 20 -24.28 -37.27 -23.88
CA ALA A 20 -24.90 -36.69 -25.07
C ALA A 20 -23.81 -36.18 -26.03
N LEU A 21 -23.61 -36.96 -27.09
CA LEU A 21 -23.04 -36.62 -28.40
C LEU A 21 -23.81 -35.45 -29.04
N ALA A 22 -23.41 -34.76 -30.10
CA ALA A 22 -22.19 -34.55 -30.90
C ALA A 22 -22.67 -33.66 -32.07
N ALA A 23 -21.78 -32.89 -32.69
CA ALA A 23 -21.69 -32.78 -34.16
C ALA A 23 -20.53 -31.85 -34.55
N THR A 24 -19.49 -32.47 -35.09
CA THR A 24 -18.40 -31.86 -35.86
C THR A 24 -18.83 -31.62 -37.31
N THR A 25 -18.35 -30.54 -37.93
CA THR A 25 -18.02 -30.51 -39.37
C THR A 25 -16.68 -29.80 -39.59
N MET A 26 -16.09 -30.09 -40.74
CA MET A 26 -14.65 -30.25 -40.96
C MET A 26 -13.92 -29.01 -41.53
N THR A 27 -12.62 -28.96 -41.22
CA THR A 27 -11.45 -28.52 -42.00
C THR A 27 -11.56 -27.43 -43.06
N ALA A 28 -10.72 -26.39 -42.91
CA ALA A 28 -9.84 -25.89 -43.98
C ALA A 28 -8.64 -25.14 -43.38
N SER A 29 -7.42 -25.60 -43.67
CA SER A 29 -6.18 -24.85 -43.46
C SER A 29 -5.93 -23.91 -44.63
N PRO A 30 -5.31 -22.74 -44.43
CA PRO A 30 -4.54 -22.09 -45.48
C PRO A 30 -3.04 -22.16 -45.20
N ILE A 31 -2.36 -22.86 -46.10
CA ILE A 31 -1.19 -22.46 -46.87
C ILE A 31 -0.20 -21.48 -46.19
N LYS A 32 1.00 -22.02 -45.98
CA LYS A 32 2.26 -21.33 -45.70
C LYS A 32 2.64 -20.47 -46.91
N GLN A 33 2.72 -19.15 -46.76
CA GLN A 33 3.41 -18.26 -47.70
C GLN A 33 4.56 -17.55 -46.99
N THR A 34 5.77 -17.94 -47.39
CA THR A 34 7.00 -17.16 -47.21
C THR A 34 6.89 -15.84 -47.98
N GLY A 35 6.97 -14.73 -47.25
CA GLY A 35 7.08 -13.38 -47.81
C GLY A 35 7.75 -12.46 -46.79
N LEU A 36 8.93 -11.94 -47.14
CA LEU A 36 9.67 -10.91 -46.42
C LEU A 36 8.83 -9.64 -46.29
N GLN A 37 8.56 -9.16 -45.07
CA GLN A 37 8.17 -7.76 -44.84
C GLN A 37 8.25 -7.37 -43.35
N GLY A 38 9.15 -6.42 -43.08
CA GLY A 38 9.03 -5.33 -42.09
C GLY A 38 8.61 -5.65 -40.66
N GLU A 39 9.57 -5.60 -39.75
CA GLU A 39 9.36 -5.41 -38.32
C GLU A 39 8.68 -4.06 -38.07
N GLN A 40 7.34 -4.05 -38.02
CA GLN A 40 6.55 -2.91 -37.54
C GLN A 40 6.40 -3.07 -36.03
N HIS A 41 7.09 -2.19 -35.31
CA HIS A 41 7.00 -2.02 -33.87
C HIS A 41 5.56 -1.58 -33.53
N GLN A 42 4.74 -2.51 -33.04
CA GLN A 42 3.41 -2.23 -32.51
C GLN A 42 3.56 -1.29 -31.30
N PRO A 43 2.97 -0.08 -31.29
CA PRO A 43 3.06 0.80 -30.14
C PRO A 43 2.29 0.16 -28.99
N THR A 44 2.97 -0.08 -27.86
CA THR A 44 2.37 -0.57 -26.62
C THR A 44 1.24 0.37 -26.23
N GLN A 45 0.00 -0.08 -26.41
CA GLN A 45 -1.18 0.70 -26.07
C GLN A 45 -1.18 0.90 -24.55
N ARG A 46 -1.04 2.16 -24.09
CA ARG A 46 -1.10 2.57 -22.67
C ARG A 46 -2.38 1.99 -22.05
N ARG A 47 -2.26 0.88 -21.31
CA ARG A 47 -3.38 0.33 -20.55
C ARG A 47 -3.47 1.16 -19.27
N LEU A 48 -4.45 2.06 -19.23
CA LEU A 48 -4.78 2.81 -18.03
C LEU A 48 -5.38 1.84 -17.00
N ALA A 49 -5.07 2.05 -15.73
CA ALA A 49 -5.77 1.38 -14.66
C ALA A 49 -7.24 1.81 -14.69
N THR A 50 -8.14 0.85 -14.77
CA THR A 50 -9.59 1.11 -14.80
C THR A 50 -10.31 0.56 -13.57
N SER A 51 -9.60 -0.12 -12.66
CA SER A 51 -10.21 -0.87 -11.57
C SER A 51 -9.23 -1.16 -10.45
N LEU A 52 -9.72 -1.14 -9.20
CA LEU A 52 -9.01 -1.62 -8.01
C LEU A 52 -9.08 -3.14 -7.82
N ALA A 53 -9.73 -3.89 -8.71
CA ALA A 53 -9.94 -5.34 -8.55
C ALA A 53 -8.63 -6.12 -8.32
N ASP A 54 -7.54 -5.65 -8.93
CA ASP A 54 -6.21 -6.26 -8.82
C ASP A 54 -5.26 -5.42 -7.92
N ALA A 55 -5.80 -4.62 -7.00
CA ALA A 55 -4.98 -3.82 -6.09
C ALA A 55 -4.08 -4.76 -5.24
N PRO A 56 -2.76 -4.54 -5.23
CA PRO A 56 -1.83 -5.36 -4.48
C PRO A 56 -1.88 -5.03 -2.98
N SER A 57 -1.43 -5.97 -2.16
CA SER A 57 -1.09 -5.65 -0.77
C SER A 57 0.20 -4.84 -0.73
N LEU A 58 0.34 -3.98 0.27
CA LEU A 58 1.39 -2.99 0.37
C LEU A 58 2.28 -3.27 1.58
N ARG A 59 3.59 -3.04 1.42
CA ARG A 59 4.53 -2.85 2.52
C ARG A 59 4.99 -1.39 2.49
N LEU A 60 4.71 -0.66 3.56
CA LEU A 60 5.12 0.73 3.72
C LEU A 60 6.26 0.77 4.74
N GLN A 61 7.45 1.17 4.32
CA GLN A 61 8.57 1.44 5.20
C GLN A 61 8.57 2.93 5.56
N PHE A 62 8.31 3.25 6.81
CA PHE A 62 8.43 4.59 7.34
C PHE A 62 9.87 4.83 7.80
N THR A 63 10.43 5.97 7.41
CA THR A 63 11.75 6.45 7.85
C THR A 63 11.60 7.83 8.47
N LEU A 64 11.70 7.91 9.79
CA LEU A 64 11.57 9.12 10.58
C LEU A 64 12.92 9.86 10.62
N LYS A 65 12.93 11.12 10.20
CA LYS A 65 14.16 11.92 10.08
C LYS A 65 14.53 12.64 11.38
N ARG A 66 13.55 12.84 12.27
CA ARG A 66 13.74 13.48 13.57
C ARG A 66 13.68 12.45 14.68
N SER A 67 14.69 12.42 15.55
CA SER A 67 14.73 11.52 16.71
C SER A 67 13.56 11.71 17.67
N THR A 68 13.00 12.92 17.75
CA THR A 68 11.81 13.23 18.56
C THR A 68 10.53 12.57 18.06
N MET A 69 10.54 12.03 16.84
CA MET A 69 9.39 11.34 16.25
C MET A 69 9.50 9.83 16.33
N ASN A 70 10.61 9.29 16.87
CA ASN A 70 10.82 7.86 16.97
C ASN A 70 9.65 7.19 17.69
N VAL A 71 9.12 6.13 17.08
CA VAL A 71 7.99 5.37 17.60
C VAL A 71 8.55 4.15 18.31
N TYR A 72 8.31 4.02 19.62
CA TYR A 72 8.93 3.01 20.48
C TYR A 72 10.47 2.97 20.34
N GLY A 73 11.10 4.15 20.23
CA GLY A 73 12.54 4.29 20.05
C GLY A 73 13.06 3.99 18.63
N GLN A 74 12.21 3.48 17.73
CA GLN A 74 12.57 3.16 16.36
C GLN A 74 12.42 4.38 15.45
N SER A 75 13.44 4.65 14.64
CA SER A 75 13.36 5.64 13.55
C SER A 75 12.86 5.03 12.24
N GLN A 76 12.76 3.70 12.16
CA GLN A 76 12.26 2.99 10.99
C GLN A 76 11.33 1.87 11.41
N PHE A 77 10.22 1.72 10.70
CA PHE A 77 9.26 0.64 10.94
C PHE A 77 8.46 0.33 9.67
N TYR A 78 7.80 -0.83 9.69
CA TYR A 78 6.96 -1.27 8.58
C TYR A 78 5.48 -1.25 8.96
N VAL A 79 4.67 -0.92 7.97
CA VAL A 79 3.23 -1.13 7.98
C VAL A 79 2.89 -2.08 6.83
N PHE A 80 2.12 -3.11 7.11
CA PHE A 80 1.57 -4.01 6.09
C PHE A 80 0.11 -3.67 5.90
N ALA A 81 -0.35 -3.69 4.65
CA ALA A 81 -1.71 -3.30 4.32
C ALA A 81 -2.28 -4.13 3.16
N ASN A 82 -3.47 -4.70 3.33
CA ASN A 82 -4.22 -5.39 2.30
C ASN A 82 -5.39 -4.52 1.84
N PRO A 83 -5.64 -4.39 0.54
CA PRO A 83 -6.78 -3.65 0.04
C PRO A 83 -8.09 -4.43 0.27
N VAL A 84 -9.08 -3.74 0.81
CA VAL A 84 -10.48 -4.13 0.90
C VAL A 84 -11.24 -3.26 -0.10
N VAL A 85 -11.53 -3.84 -1.25
CA VAL A 85 -12.07 -3.14 -2.41
C VAL A 85 -13.60 -3.21 -2.40
N SER A 86 -14.27 -2.09 -2.73
CA SER A 86 -15.72 -2.04 -2.88
C SER A 86 -16.20 -2.93 -4.02
N SER A 87 -17.47 -3.34 -3.99
CA SER A 87 -18.05 -4.24 -5.01
C SER A 87 -18.01 -3.70 -6.45
N ASP A 88 -17.96 -2.38 -6.61
CA ASP A 88 -17.84 -1.69 -7.90
C ASP A 88 -16.39 -1.42 -8.32
N ASN A 89 -15.41 -1.82 -7.49
CA ASN A 89 -13.97 -1.65 -7.68
C ASN A 89 -13.49 -0.20 -7.84
N THR A 90 -14.23 0.78 -7.30
CA THR A 90 -13.89 2.21 -7.39
C THR A 90 -13.37 2.80 -6.09
N SER A 91 -13.59 2.11 -4.97
CA SER A 91 -13.20 2.57 -3.64
C SER A 91 -12.40 1.52 -2.90
N VAL A 92 -11.47 1.96 -2.07
CA VAL A 92 -10.60 1.09 -1.28
C VAL A 92 -10.56 1.53 0.17
N LEU A 93 -10.56 0.56 1.07
CA LEU A 93 -10.11 0.65 2.44
C LEU A 93 -8.87 -0.24 2.56
N TYR A 94 -7.90 0.09 3.39
CA TYR A 94 -6.79 -0.81 3.66
C TYR A 94 -6.89 -1.38 5.06
N ASP A 95 -6.96 -2.71 5.14
CA ASP A 95 -6.76 -3.43 6.40
C ASP A 95 -5.26 -3.55 6.61
N GLY A 96 -4.76 -3.14 7.77
CA GLY A 96 -3.32 -3.03 7.98
C GLY A 96 -2.90 -3.25 9.41
N TYR A 97 -1.60 -3.44 9.61
CA TYR A 97 -1.01 -3.41 10.93
C TYR A 97 0.43 -2.90 10.94
N ALA A 98 0.82 -2.37 12.10
CA ALA A 98 2.19 -2.02 12.45
C ALA A 98 2.51 -2.66 13.80
N ALA A 99 3.63 -3.36 13.89
CA ALA A 99 4.07 -4.03 15.12
C ALA A 99 5.40 -3.44 15.60
N PHE A 100 5.49 -3.22 16.91
CA PHE A 100 6.64 -2.65 17.59
C PHE A 100 6.96 -3.51 18.81
N MET A 101 8.23 -3.60 19.14
CA MET A 101 8.68 -4.27 20.36
C MET A 101 9.37 -3.23 21.24
N ASP A 102 8.95 -3.14 22.50
CA ASP A 102 9.61 -2.33 23.52
C ASP A 102 9.86 -3.20 24.77
N GLY A 103 11.14 -3.44 25.05
CA GLY A 103 11.57 -4.40 26.06
C GLY A 103 11.06 -5.82 25.77
N THR A 104 10.13 -6.30 26.60
CA THR A 104 9.52 -7.64 26.50
C THR A 104 8.07 -7.59 26.04
N THR A 105 7.59 -6.44 25.58
CA THR A 105 6.20 -6.23 25.19
C THR A 105 6.13 -5.94 23.69
N ASP A 106 5.29 -6.71 23.01
CA ASP A 106 4.90 -6.46 21.63
C ASP A 106 3.65 -5.57 21.62
N TYR A 107 3.72 -4.50 20.84
CA TYR A 107 2.65 -3.54 20.60
C TYR A 107 2.26 -3.61 19.14
N THR A 108 1.00 -3.94 18.85
CA THR A 108 0.48 -3.99 17.48
C THR A 108 -0.69 -3.04 17.34
N LEU A 109 -0.57 -2.10 16.41
CA LEU A 109 -1.66 -1.26 15.94
C LEU A 109 -2.25 -1.93 14.70
N MET A 110 -3.57 -2.14 14.67
CA MET A 110 -4.25 -2.77 13.54
C MET A 110 -5.43 -1.91 13.08
N LEU A 111 -5.73 -1.95 11.80
CA LEU A 111 -6.97 -1.46 11.20
C LEU A 111 -7.58 -2.63 10.44
N VAL A 112 -8.78 -3.05 10.82
CA VAL A 112 -9.47 -4.18 10.16
C VAL A 112 -10.93 -3.82 9.97
N ASN A 113 -11.40 -3.86 8.72
CA ASN A 113 -12.75 -3.45 8.32
C ASN A 113 -13.14 -2.06 8.86
N GLY A 114 -12.17 -1.15 8.91
CA GLY A 114 -12.38 0.23 9.34
C GLY A 114 -12.45 0.41 10.86
N ILE A 115 -12.25 -0.65 11.64
CA ILE A 115 -12.14 -0.59 13.10
C ILE A 115 -10.66 -0.65 13.47
N ALA A 116 -10.22 0.28 14.30
CA ALA A 116 -8.84 0.32 14.76
C ALA A 116 -8.69 -0.39 16.10
N TYR A 117 -7.61 -1.16 16.24
CA TYR A 117 -7.28 -1.95 17.41
C TYR A 117 -5.87 -1.64 17.89
N PHE A 118 -5.70 -1.71 19.20
CA PHE A 118 -4.40 -1.77 19.84
C PHE A 118 -4.29 -3.08 20.60
N VAL A 119 -3.30 -3.88 20.23
CA VAL A 119 -3.02 -5.18 20.80
C VAL A 119 -1.69 -5.12 21.53
N THR A 120 -1.65 -5.66 22.73
CA THR A 120 -0.41 -5.86 23.49
C THR A 120 -0.25 -7.34 23.81
N SER A 121 0.97 -7.83 23.74
CA SER A 121 1.32 -9.19 24.18
C SER A 121 2.74 -9.21 24.76
N THR A 122 3.02 -10.22 25.57
CA THR A 122 4.40 -10.51 25.97
C THR A 122 5.13 -11.15 24.79
N ALA A 123 6.36 -10.70 24.54
CA ALA A 123 7.18 -11.17 23.44
C ALA A 123 7.35 -12.70 23.48
N GLY A 124 6.97 -13.38 22.40
CA GLY A 124 7.01 -14.83 22.30
C GLY A 124 5.87 -15.58 23.00
N ASP A 125 4.91 -14.88 23.61
CA ASP A 125 3.72 -15.46 24.22
C ASP A 125 2.43 -14.75 23.74
N ALA A 126 1.93 -15.21 22.59
CA ALA A 126 0.68 -14.71 22.01
C ALA A 126 -0.55 -15.01 22.89
N SER A 127 -0.48 -15.94 23.83
CA SER A 127 -1.62 -16.25 24.71
C SER A 127 -1.87 -15.16 25.77
N SER A 128 -0.86 -14.33 26.03
CA SER A 128 -0.94 -13.15 26.90
C SER A 128 -1.56 -11.92 26.21
N SER A 129 -2.07 -12.07 24.97
CA SER A 129 -2.56 -10.95 24.19
C SER A 129 -3.80 -10.30 24.82
N SER A 130 -3.78 -8.97 24.91
CA SER A 130 -4.96 -8.16 25.19
C SER A 130 -5.21 -7.20 24.04
N ALA A 131 -6.47 -6.98 23.68
CA ALA A 131 -6.85 -6.11 22.57
C ALA A 131 -7.97 -5.15 22.99
N GLN A 132 -7.86 -3.90 22.53
CA GLN A 132 -8.86 -2.87 22.72
C GLN A 132 -9.04 -2.06 21.44
N CYS A 133 -10.22 -1.49 21.26
CA CYS A 133 -10.50 -0.62 20.13
C CYS A 133 -9.99 0.80 20.39
N LEU A 134 -9.53 1.44 19.32
CA LEU A 134 -9.04 2.82 19.34
C LEU A 134 -10.10 3.75 18.75
N SER A 135 -10.31 4.89 19.40
CA SER A 135 -11.11 5.98 18.83
C SER A 135 -10.35 6.68 17.71
N SER A 136 -11.10 7.30 16.78
CA SER A 136 -10.53 8.05 15.66
C SER A 136 -9.56 9.16 16.09
N SER A 137 -9.78 9.76 17.26
CA SER A 137 -8.91 10.79 17.84
C SER A 137 -7.50 10.32 18.22
N LEU A 138 -7.30 9.01 18.35
CA LEU A 138 -6.02 8.40 18.73
C LEU A 138 -5.28 7.82 17.52
N LEU A 139 -5.88 7.87 16.33
CA LEU A 139 -5.28 7.36 15.12
C LEU A 139 -4.48 8.46 14.43
N PRO A 140 -3.27 8.15 13.94
CA PRO A 140 -2.63 9.02 12.97
C PRO A 140 -3.55 9.16 11.74
N PRO A 141 -3.45 10.24 10.97
CA PRO A 141 -4.27 10.49 9.78
C PRO A 141 -3.87 9.58 8.60
N LEU A 142 -3.77 8.26 8.83
CA LEU A 142 -3.42 7.26 7.83
C LEU A 142 -4.53 7.12 6.77
N ASN A 143 -5.78 7.34 7.16
CA ASN A 143 -6.93 7.30 6.25
C ASN A 143 -6.89 8.42 5.21
N ASP A 144 -6.30 9.54 5.59
CA ASP A 144 -6.15 10.70 4.74
C ASP A 144 -5.04 10.51 3.71
N ILE A 145 -4.25 9.42 3.77
CA ILE A 145 -3.23 9.13 2.75
C ILE A 145 -3.91 8.86 1.40
N VAL A 146 -4.96 8.03 1.35
CA VAL A 146 -5.67 7.76 0.08
C VAL A 146 -6.33 9.04 -0.45
N SER A 147 -6.91 9.85 0.43
CA SER A 147 -7.43 11.17 0.08
C SER A 147 -6.34 12.11 -0.46
N ALA A 148 -5.17 12.16 0.18
CA ALA A 148 -4.04 12.95 -0.28
C ALA A 148 -3.49 12.44 -1.63
N LEU A 149 -3.53 11.13 -1.88
CA LEU A 149 -3.20 10.53 -3.17
C LEU A 149 -4.20 10.92 -4.27
N ASN A 150 -5.47 11.13 -3.93
CA ASN A 150 -6.48 11.59 -4.88
C ASN A 150 -6.22 13.02 -5.38
N ASP A 151 -5.72 13.87 -4.49
CA ASP A 151 -5.54 15.30 -4.71
C ASP A 151 -4.11 15.68 -5.16
N VAL A 152 -3.31 14.69 -5.58
CA VAL A 152 -1.95 14.92 -6.03
C VAL A 152 -1.91 15.82 -7.27
N THR A 153 -0.87 16.66 -7.32
CA THR A 153 -0.62 17.55 -8.46
C THR A 153 0.74 17.25 -9.06
N ALA A 154 0.79 17.12 -10.39
CA ALA A 154 2.06 16.91 -11.09
C ALA A 154 2.93 18.17 -10.98
N ILE A 155 4.21 17.98 -10.66
CA ILE A 155 5.21 19.04 -10.53
C ILE A 155 6.41 18.75 -11.44
N SER A 156 7.16 19.79 -11.78
CA SER A 156 8.29 19.71 -12.70
C SER A 156 9.61 19.35 -12.04
N SER A 157 9.77 19.76 -10.78
CA SER A 157 10.98 19.53 -9.99
C SER A 157 10.67 19.63 -8.50
N ALA A 158 11.47 18.94 -7.70
CA ALA A 158 11.41 19.03 -6.26
C ALA A 158 12.80 18.95 -5.63
N ALA A 159 12.94 19.48 -4.43
CA ALA A 159 14.14 19.38 -3.62
C ALA A 159 13.82 19.12 -2.15
N ALA A 160 14.72 18.45 -1.44
CA ALA A 160 14.75 18.37 0.02
C ALA A 160 15.97 19.14 0.51
N GLY A 161 15.75 20.32 1.09
CA GLY A 161 16.83 21.28 1.36
C GLY A 161 17.57 21.67 0.08
N ASN A 162 18.86 21.34 0.00
CA ASN A 162 19.70 21.64 -1.17
C ASN A 162 19.82 20.45 -2.15
N SER A 163 19.17 19.32 -1.86
CA SER A 163 19.27 18.10 -2.65
C SER A 163 18.05 17.95 -3.55
N THR A 164 18.25 17.89 -4.86
CA THR A 164 17.16 17.63 -5.81
C THR A 164 16.60 16.22 -5.64
N ILE A 165 15.28 16.10 -5.66
CA ILE A 165 14.57 14.81 -5.67
C ILE A 165 14.36 14.43 -7.13
N THR A 166 14.90 13.27 -7.53
CA THR A 166 14.79 12.75 -8.90
C THR A 166 14.07 11.40 -8.89
N CYS A 167 12.97 11.29 -9.62
CA CYS A 167 12.25 10.02 -9.80
C CYS A 167 12.75 9.32 -11.06
N ALA A 168 13.03 8.01 -10.97
CA ALA A 168 13.50 7.23 -12.12
C ALA A 168 12.50 7.21 -13.29
N SER A 169 11.20 7.22 -12.97
CA SER A 169 10.11 7.31 -13.95
C SER A 169 9.97 8.69 -14.60
N GLY A 170 10.52 9.74 -13.98
CA GLY A 170 10.24 11.13 -14.31
C GLY A 170 8.89 11.65 -13.82
N ASP A 171 8.03 10.79 -13.28
CA ASP A 171 6.72 11.18 -12.74
C ASP A 171 6.88 11.65 -11.29
N LEU A 172 6.69 12.95 -11.09
CA LEU A 172 6.86 13.65 -9.82
C LEU A 172 5.56 14.36 -9.45
N PHE A 173 5.06 14.10 -8.25
CA PHE A 173 3.84 14.70 -7.75
C PHE A 173 4.05 15.39 -6.41
N GLN A 174 3.22 16.37 -6.12
CA GLN A 174 3.06 16.96 -4.80
C GLN A 174 1.72 16.51 -4.21
N ALA A 175 1.74 16.12 -2.94
CA ALA A 175 0.56 15.88 -2.11
C ALA A 175 0.61 16.77 -0.87
N THR A 176 -0.56 17.06 -0.31
CA THR A 176 -0.68 17.72 0.99
C THR A 176 -1.49 16.81 1.91
N LEU A 177 -0.98 16.57 3.11
CA LEU A 177 -1.67 15.80 4.15
C LEU A 177 -1.61 16.63 5.44
N GLY A 178 -2.78 17.08 5.90
CA GLY A 178 -2.85 18.10 6.94
C GLY A 178 -2.19 19.41 6.50
N ASP A 179 -1.22 19.89 7.27
CA ASP A 179 -0.38 21.05 6.95
C ASP A 179 0.97 20.69 6.31
N ALA A 180 1.26 19.38 6.18
CA ALA A 180 2.52 18.89 5.65
C ALA A 180 2.44 18.68 4.12
N THR A 181 3.49 19.14 3.44
CA THR A 181 3.69 18.90 2.01
C THR A 181 4.60 17.71 1.79
N PHE A 182 4.23 16.85 0.85
CA PHE A 182 4.96 15.66 0.45
C PHE A 182 5.22 15.66 -1.05
N VAL A 183 6.30 14.98 -1.45
CA VAL A 183 6.67 14.77 -2.84
C VAL A 183 6.62 13.27 -3.13
N ILE A 184 5.95 12.86 -4.18
CA ILE A 184 5.77 11.45 -4.53
C ILE A 184 6.53 11.14 -5.82
N CYS A 185 7.37 10.11 -5.75
CA CYS A 185 8.03 9.50 -6.90
C CYS A 185 7.39 8.15 -7.19
N SER A 186 6.77 8.01 -8.37
CA SER A 186 6.34 6.69 -8.84
C SER A 186 7.54 5.88 -9.32
N SER A 187 7.59 4.60 -8.96
CA SER A 187 8.59 3.63 -9.44
C SER A 187 7.95 2.54 -10.33
N GLY A 188 6.76 2.82 -10.90
CA GLY A 188 6.06 1.86 -11.75
C GLY A 188 5.65 0.62 -10.97
N SER A 189 6.08 -0.56 -11.40
CA SER A 189 5.75 -1.85 -10.77
C SER A 189 6.47 -2.11 -9.46
N ASP A 190 7.49 -1.33 -9.12
CA ASP A 190 8.27 -1.53 -7.89
C ASP A 190 7.68 -0.78 -6.69
N GLY A 191 6.58 -0.04 -6.90
CA GLY A 191 5.95 0.80 -5.88
C GLY A 191 6.15 2.28 -6.11
N PHE A 192 6.23 3.04 -5.03
CA PHE A 192 6.48 4.49 -5.06
C PHE A 192 7.06 4.97 -3.73
N THR A 193 7.70 6.14 -3.76
CA THR A 193 8.29 6.76 -2.57
C THR A 193 7.63 8.11 -2.30
N ILE A 194 7.24 8.34 -1.06
CA ILE A 194 6.73 9.60 -0.54
C ILE A 194 7.85 10.25 0.28
N TYR A 195 8.31 11.41 -0.15
CA TYR A 195 9.29 12.22 0.55
C TYR A 195 8.61 13.32 1.35
N GLY A 196 8.99 13.45 2.62
CA GLY A 196 8.51 14.52 3.51
C GLY A 196 9.66 15.24 4.19
N SER A 197 9.38 16.37 4.82
CA SER A 197 10.41 17.09 5.61
C SER A 197 10.81 16.30 6.87
N ASP A 198 9.86 15.56 7.44
CA ASP A 198 10.01 14.92 8.75
C ASP A 198 10.10 13.40 8.69
N LEU A 199 9.54 12.80 7.64
CA LEU A 199 9.59 11.37 7.38
C LEU A 199 9.58 11.11 5.87
N ASP A 200 10.09 9.96 5.48
CA ASP A 200 9.88 9.38 4.16
C ASP A 200 9.10 8.07 4.30
N ILE A 201 8.36 7.70 3.26
CA ILE A 201 7.63 6.44 3.17
C ILE A 201 8.00 5.77 1.85
N SER A 202 8.60 4.59 1.90
CA SER A 202 8.76 3.74 0.72
C SER A 202 7.63 2.72 0.69
N VAL A 203 6.85 2.73 -0.39
CA VAL A 203 5.71 1.84 -0.60
C VAL A 203 6.12 0.81 -1.64
N GLU A 204 5.94 -0.47 -1.31
CA GLU A 204 6.22 -1.61 -2.18
C GLU A 204 4.95 -2.44 -2.35
N TYR A 205 4.73 -2.96 -3.56
CA TYR A 205 3.66 -3.90 -3.84
C TYR A 205 4.11 -5.32 -3.54
N LEU A 206 3.32 -6.04 -2.77
CA LEU A 206 3.57 -7.43 -2.40
C LEU A 206 2.89 -8.38 -3.38
N ASP A 207 3.58 -9.47 -3.72
CA ASP A 207 3.08 -10.54 -4.59
C ASP A 207 1.89 -11.30 -3.99
N SER A 208 1.76 -11.29 -2.66
CA SER A 208 0.73 -12.02 -1.93
C SER A 208 0.21 -11.22 -0.74
N PRO A 209 -1.10 -11.33 -0.41
CA PRO A 209 -1.66 -10.70 0.78
C PRO A 209 -1.02 -11.19 2.08
N VAL A 210 -0.94 -10.29 3.06
CA VAL A 210 -0.47 -10.63 4.41
C VAL A 210 -1.64 -11.15 5.25
N ALA A 211 -1.40 -12.06 6.19
CA ALA A 211 -2.47 -12.49 7.09
C ALA A 211 -2.82 -11.36 8.08
N ILE A 212 -3.98 -10.74 7.90
CA ILE A 212 -4.51 -9.69 8.77
C ILE A 212 -5.89 -10.13 9.24
N THR A 213 -6.07 -10.26 10.55
CA THR A 213 -7.32 -10.72 11.15
C THR A 213 -7.60 -9.89 12.39
N ALA A 214 -8.86 -9.47 12.56
CA ALA A 214 -9.27 -8.72 13.73
C ALA A 214 -8.98 -9.51 15.02
N PRO A 215 -8.39 -8.88 16.05
CA PRO A 215 -8.15 -9.54 17.31
C PRO A 215 -9.48 -9.82 18.03
N THR A 216 -9.48 -10.80 18.92
CA THR A 216 -10.64 -11.04 19.79
C THR A 216 -10.67 -9.98 20.89
N VAL A 217 -11.73 -9.18 20.93
CA VAL A 217 -11.99 -8.20 21.99
C VAL A 217 -13.08 -8.76 22.91
N SER A 218 -12.87 -8.71 24.22
CA SER A 218 -13.77 -9.34 25.20
C SER A 218 -15.05 -8.54 25.44
N GLY A 219 -16.21 -9.22 25.45
CA GLY A 219 -17.45 -8.75 26.06
C GLY A 219 -17.91 -7.35 25.63
N ASP A 220 -18.32 -6.54 26.60
CA ASP A 220 -18.88 -5.20 26.38
C ASP A 220 -17.92 -4.23 25.66
N ALA A 221 -16.60 -4.46 25.75
CA ALA A 221 -15.62 -3.63 25.03
C ALA A 221 -15.73 -3.82 23.51
N ALA A 222 -16.12 -5.01 23.02
CA ALA A 222 -16.36 -5.22 21.60
C ALA A 222 -17.56 -4.40 21.08
N LEU A 223 -18.56 -4.14 21.93
CA LEU A 223 -19.73 -3.32 21.58
C LEU A 223 -19.38 -1.83 21.43
N SER A 224 -18.25 -1.40 22.00
CA SER A 224 -17.75 -0.02 21.89
C SER A 224 -16.82 0.20 20.69
N CYS A 225 -16.55 -0.84 19.90
CA CYS A 225 -15.70 -0.74 18.73
C CYS A 225 -16.45 -0.10 17.57
N GLU A 226 -16.09 1.14 17.27
CA GLU A 226 -16.70 1.92 16.19
C GLU A 226 -15.89 1.78 14.89
N THR A 227 -16.59 1.85 13.76
CA THR A 227 -15.94 2.06 12.47
C THR A 227 -15.45 3.49 12.39
N VAL A 228 -14.14 3.66 12.46
CA VAL A 228 -13.43 4.94 12.46
C VAL A 228 -12.89 5.31 11.08
N VAL A 229 -12.97 4.38 10.12
CA VAL A 229 -12.50 4.55 8.74
C VAL A 229 -13.48 3.92 7.77
N THR A 230 -13.75 4.59 6.66
CA THR A 230 -14.56 4.06 5.56
C THR A 230 -13.76 4.00 4.27
N ALA A 231 -14.20 3.16 3.34
CA ALA A 231 -13.61 3.10 2.01
C ALA A 231 -13.66 4.45 1.30
N THR A 232 -12.59 4.78 0.57
CA THR A 232 -12.43 6.05 -0.14
C THR A 232 -12.36 5.78 -1.64
N SER A 233 -13.13 6.53 -2.44
CA SER A 233 -13.06 6.44 -3.90
C SER A 233 -11.73 6.96 -4.41
N VAL A 234 -11.18 6.35 -5.47
CA VAL A 234 -9.85 6.73 -5.98
C VAL A 234 -9.93 7.51 -7.29
N SER A 235 -9.07 8.52 -7.43
CA SER A 235 -8.84 9.23 -8.69
C SER A 235 -8.02 8.37 -9.66
N GLU A 236 -7.97 8.71 -10.95
CA GLU A 236 -7.17 7.96 -11.93
C GLU A 236 -5.67 7.92 -11.55
N THR A 237 -5.14 9.03 -11.01
CA THR A 237 -3.74 9.10 -10.59
C THR A 237 -3.49 8.26 -9.33
N ALA A 238 -4.37 8.36 -8.34
CA ALA A 238 -4.29 7.53 -7.13
C ALA A 238 -4.41 6.04 -7.48
N LEU A 239 -5.33 5.69 -8.37
CA LEU A 239 -5.49 4.33 -8.86
C LEU A 239 -4.22 3.80 -9.51
N ALA A 240 -3.57 4.58 -10.39
CA ALA A 240 -2.30 4.19 -11.00
C ALA A 240 -1.18 4.03 -9.96
N LEU A 241 -1.10 4.94 -8.97
CA LEU A 241 -0.14 4.86 -7.86
C LEU A 241 -0.43 3.69 -6.90
N LEU A 242 -1.67 3.27 -6.72
CA LEU A 242 -2.01 2.16 -5.81
C LEU A 242 -1.89 0.79 -6.49
N THR A 243 -1.90 0.75 -7.83
CA THR A 243 -1.86 -0.50 -8.62
C THR A 243 -0.55 -0.70 -9.38
N GLY A 244 0.41 0.22 -9.27
CA GLY A 244 1.68 0.16 -10.00
C GLY A 244 1.56 0.33 -11.51
N GLN A 245 0.42 0.82 -12.00
CA GLN A 245 0.18 1.00 -13.42
C GLN A 245 0.75 2.33 -13.90
N THR A 246 0.93 2.45 -15.22
CA THR A 246 1.47 3.67 -15.82
C THR A 246 0.51 4.83 -15.58
N ILE A 247 1.02 5.91 -14.99
CA ILE A 247 0.24 7.14 -14.82
C ILE A 247 0.08 7.76 -16.20
N ALA A 248 -1.15 8.15 -16.54
CA ALA A 248 -1.41 8.87 -17.77
C ALA A 248 -0.69 10.22 -17.71
N SER A 249 0.55 10.29 -18.20
CA SER A 249 1.20 11.58 -18.40
C SER A 249 0.31 12.35 -19.35
N SER A 250 -0.36 13.37 -18.83
CA SER A 250 -1.27 14.17 -19.60
C SER A 250 -0.43 14.87 -20.65
N THR A 251 -0.47 14.38 -21.89
CA THR A 251 -0.02 15.12 -23.09
C THR A 251 -0.94 16.32 -23.35
N ARG A 252 -1.45 16.96 -22.30
CA ARG A 252 -2.07 18.27 -22.40
C ARG A 252 -0.92 19.25 -22.58
N ARG A 253 -1.01 20.09 -23.62
CA ARG A 253 -0.11 21.24 -23.83
C ARG A 253 0.22 21.88 -22.48
N LYS A 254 1.50 21.85 -22.09
CA LYS A 254 2.04 22.52 -20.89
C LYS A 254 1.77 24.03 -20.99
N LEU A 255 0.57 24.46 -20.59
CA LEU A 255 0.11 25.85 -20.61
C LEU A 255 0.20 26.51 -19.23
N LYS A 256 0.54 25.74 -18.19
CA LYS A 256 0.68 26.21 -16.81
C LYS A 256 2.17 26.27 -16.46
N SER A 257 2.56 27.33 -15.76
CA SER A 257 3.92 27.49 -15.21
C SER A 257 4.35 26.22 -14.48
N GLU A 258 5.59 25.80 -14.69
CA GLU A 258 6.17 24.64 -14.04
C GLU A 258 6.17 24.83 -12.52
N ALA A 259 5.34 24.03 -11.83
CA ALA A 259 5.28 24.02 -10.38
C ALA A 259 6.53 23.32 -9.82
N THR A 260 7.13 23.90 -8.79
CA THR A 260 8.33 23.39 -8.13
C THR A 260 8.08 23.38 -6.61
N THR A 261 8.60 22.36 -5.94
CA THR A 261 8.35 22.13 -4.51
C THR A 261 9.66 21.94 -3.75
N THR A 262 9.83 22.64 -2.64
CA THR A 262 11.00 22.47 -1.77
C THR A 262 10.55 22.03 -0.39
N LEU A 263 10.95 20.83 0.01
CA LEU A 263 10.79 20.30 1.36
C LEU A 263 11.85 20.91 2.27
N ALA A 264 11.47 21.18 3.52
CA ALA A 264 12.38 21.70 4.51
C ALA A 264 13.46 20.66 4.86
N SER A 265 14.64 21.14 5.27
CA SER A 265 15.67 20.28 5.85
C SER A 265 15.18 19.69 7.16
N SER A 266 15.54 18.43 7.45
CA SER A 266 15.24 17.76 8.71
C SER A 266 16.06 18.29 9.89
N SER A 267 17.08 19.13 9.64
CA SER A 267 17.88 19.80 10.66
C SER A 267 17.77 21.32 10.55
N CYS A 268 17.22 21.97 11.58
CA CYS A 268 17.24 23.42 11.72
C CYS A 268 18.43 23.85 12.58
N THR A 269 19.37 24.60 12.01
CA THR A 269 20.37 25.32 12.80
C THR A 269 19.93 26.77 12.96
N CYS A 270 19.87 27.27 14.20
CA CYS A 270 19.67 28.70 14.43
C CYS A 270 20.81 29.48 13.75
N GLN A 271 20.49 30.21 12.69
CA GLN A 271 21.45 31.08 12.01
C GLN A 271 21.68 32.40 12.76
N SER A 272 20.95 32.65 13.85
CA SER A 272 21.13 33.82 14.68
C SER A 272 22.33 33.67 15.61
N THR A 273 23.18 34.69 15.67
CA THR A 273 24.14 34.87 16.75
C THR A 273 23.38 35.17 18.05
N PRO A 274 23.72 34.52 19.19
CA PRO A 274 23.13 34.84 20.48
C PRO A 274 23.22 36.33 20.75
N ARG A 275 22.08 36.99 20.98
CA ARG A 275 22.10 38.42 21.32
C ARG A 275 22.72 38.57 22.71
N PRO A 276 23.71 39.47 22.90
CA PRO A 276 24.30 39.69 24.21
C PRO A 276 23.24 40.20 25.18
N CYS A 277 23.23 39.66 26.41
CA CYS A 277 22.34 40.10 27.48
C CYS A 277 22.68 41.55 27.86
N ILE A 278 21.71 42.46 27.75
CA ILE A 278 21.88 43.90 28.04
C ILE A 278 21.67 44.22 29.54
N PHE A 279 21.26 43.25 30.35
CA PHE A 279 21.05 43.46 31.78
C PHE A 279 21.85 42.45 32.60
N PHE A 280 22.69 43.00 33.47
CA PHE A 280 23.46 42.33 34.53
C PHE A 280 22.73 42.47 35.86
#